data_AF-A0A5J9T5V9-F1
#
_entry.id   AF-A0A5J9T5V9-F1
#
_cell.length_a   1.000
_cell.length_b   1.000
_cell.length_c   1.000
_cell.angle_alpha   90.00
_cell.angle_beta   90.00
_cell.angle_gamma   90.00
#
_symmetry.space_group_name_H-M   'P 1'
#
loop_
_entity.id
_entity.type
_entity.pdbx_description
1 polymer ?
#
loop_
_entity_poly.entity_id
_entity_poly.type
_entity_poly.pdbx_seq_one_letter_code
_entity_poly.pdbx_strand_id
1 'polypeptide(L)'
;MAATSGDYQCQTLLGELLSKGQGAAVAAALPPREVAIDIVSSDSVQEDAIATEADSVLHVVAAAGDGKRYLESAEVIYGKARQLLVATNSNGDTPLHCAARAGNRKMVARLIELVADDKSIGGGEEKARELLKMQNKRGETALHEAVRFGDTKMVKAILKMDTDKQLARLDAKDGTSPLYLACSLGHREIARKLHEHDKMLSYSGPHGQNALHAAVLNDKSEVLLWLHETSYEIAYV
;
A
#
# COMPACT_ATOMS: atom_id res chain seq x y z
N MET A 1 39.80 -52.16 -28.23
CA MET A 1 39.01 -52.17 -26.98
C MET A 1 38.46 -50.77 -26.77
N ALA A 2 37.12 -50.65 -26.76
CA ALA A 2 36.21 -49.56 -26.33
C ALA A 2 36.66 -48.09 -26.52
N ALA A 3 36.10 -47.24 -27.38
CA ALA A 3 34.70 -46.87 -27.71
C ALA A 3 33.94 -46.05 -26.64
N THR A 4 34.05 -44.71 -26.78
CA THR A 4 33.00 -43.66 -26.80
C THR A 4 31.78 -43.65 -25.86
N SER A 5 31.46 -42.42 -25.43
CA SER A 5 30.12 -41.83 -25.22
C SER A 5 29.47 -42.02 -23.85
N GLY A 6 29.07 -40.89 -23.24
CA GLY A 6 28.30 -40.85 -22.00
C GLY A 6 27.90 -39.44 -21.57
N ASP A 7 27.64 -38.54 -22.53
CA ASP A 7 26.70 -37.43 -22.31
C ASP A 7 25.28 -38.01 -22.18
N TYR A 8 24.39 -37.27 -21.53
CA TYR A 8 22.93 -37.49 -21.44
C TYR A 8 22.45 -38.56 -20.45
N GLN A 9 22.40 -38.22 -19.15
CA GLN A 9 21.48 -38.92 -18.24
C GLN A 9 20.94 -38.10 -17.04
N CYS A 10 20.89 -36.77 -17.15
CA CYS A 10 20.14 -35.92 -16.19
C CYS A 10 18.69 -35.62 -16.60
N GLN A 11 18.10 -36.40 -17.53
CA GLN A 11 16.72 -36.16 -18.01
C GLN A 11 15.71 -37.30 -17.74
N THR A 12 16.05 -38.32 -16.95
CA THR A 12 15.17 -39.50 -16.79
C THR A 12 14.61 -39.76 -15.39
N LEU A 13 14.70 -38.81 -14.44
CA LEU A 13 14.08 -38.98 -13.11
C LEU A 13 12.74 -38.25 -12.91
N LEU A 14 12.29 -37.46 -13.90
CA LEU A 14 10.96 -36.80 -13.86
C LEU A 14 9.85 -37.63 -14.52
N GLY A 15 10.19 -38.70 -15.25
CA GLY A 15 9.23 -39.56 -15.95
C GLY A 15 8.69 -40.75 -15.14
N GLU A 16 9.38 -41.17 -14.08
CA GLU A 16 8.99 -42.36 -13.30
C GLU A 16 8.14 -42.05 -12.07
N LEU A 17 8.12 -40.80 -11.59
CA LEU A 17 7.35 -40.37 -10.41
C LEU A 17 5.86 -40.13 -10.67
N LEU A 18 5.41 -40.18 -11.93
CA LEU A 18 4.01 -39.92 -12.30
C LEU A 18 3.19 -41.18 -12.64
N SER A 19 3.73 -42.40 -12.51
CA SER A 19 3.03 -43.60 -13.02
C SER A 19 2.51 -44.61 -11.98
N LYS A 20 2.83 -44.55 -10.68
CA LYS A 20 2.31 -45.55 -9.72
C LYS A 20 2.18 -45.02 -8.29
N GLY A 21 1.00 -45.21 -7.70
CA GLY A 21 0.90 -45.50 -6.26
C GLY A 21 -0.07 -44.63 -5.47
N GLN A 22 -1.30 -45.11 -5.33
CA GLN A 22 -2.30 -44.68 -4.35
C GLN A 22 -1.84 -44.93 -2.90
N GLY A 23 -2.23 -44.02 -2.00
CA GLY A 23 -2.78 -44.33 -0.68
C GLY A 23 -1.80 -44.62 0.49
N ALA A 24 -1.57 -43.62 1.34
CA ALA A 24 -1.78 -43.68 2.80
C ALA A 24 -1.50 -42.31 3.44
N ALA A 25 -2.25 -42.03 4.51
CA ALA A 25 -2.37 -40.76 5.21
C ALA A 25 -1.06 -40.13 5.72
N VAL A 26 -1.04 -38.79 5.82
CA VAL A 26 -0.81 -37.99 7.05
C VAL A 26 -0.55 -36.51 6.65
N ALA A 27 -1.31 -35.59 7.28
CA ALA A 27 -1.08 -34.14 7.37
C ALA A 27 -0.91 -33.33 6.06
N ALA A 28 -2.02 -32.89 5.46
CA ALA A 28 -2.00 -32.04 4.26
C ALA A 28 -1.90 -30.54 4.59
N ALA A 29 -0.69 -30.02 4.52
CA ALA A 29 -0.42 -28.62 4.22
C ALA A 29 -1.07 -28.25 2.87
N LEU A 30 -1.77 -27.11 2.84
CA LEU A 30 -2.42 -26.61 1.62
C LEU A 30 -1.37 -26.36 0.51
N PRO A 31 -1.58 -26.87 -0.71
CA PRO A 31 -0.66 -26.67 -1.83
C PRO A 31 -0.78 -25.25 -2.41
N PRO A 32 0.28 -24.75 -3.10
CA PRO A 32 0.28 -23.45 -3.74
C PRO A 32 -0.73 -23.43 -4.89
N ARG A 33 -1.73 -22.56 -4.81
CA ARG A 33 -2.66 -22.30 -5.91
C ARG A 33 -1.94 -21.56 -7.02
N GLU A 34 -1.66 -22.26 -8.13
CA GLU A 34 -1.51 -21.64 -9.43
C GLU A 34 -2.83 -20.90 -9.75
N VAL A 35 -2.78 -19.58 -9.84
CA VAL A 35 -3.92 -18.79 -10.30
C VAL A 35 -3.71 -18.53 -11.79
N ALA A 36 -4.40 -19.33 -12.59
CA ALA A 36 -4.63 -19.05 -14.00
C ALA A 36 -5.46 -17.75 -14.13
N ILE A 37 -5.05 -16.90 -15.07
CA ILE A 37 -5.68 -15.62 -15.38
C ILE A 37 -6.81 -15.90 -16.37
N ASP A 38 -8.06 -15.66 -15.97
CA ASP A 38 -9.18 -15.59 -16.91
C ASP A 38 -9.78 -14.17 -16.93
N ILE A 39 -9.83 -13.63 -18.14
CA ILE A 39 -10.59 -12.45 -18.55
C ILE A 39 -12.01 -12.97 -18.86
N VAL A 40 -13.09 -12.48 -18.22
CA VAL A 40 -14.23 -11.69 -18.77
C VAL A 40 -15.40 -11.51 -17.75
N SER A 41 -16.08 -10.35 -17.86
CA SER A 41 -17.52 -10.01 -17.72
C SER A 41 -18.45 -10.49 -16.58
N SER A 42 -19.01 -9.48 -15.90
CA SER A 42 -20.38 -9.28 -15.34
C SER A 42 -21.16 -10.45 -14.74
N ASP A 43 -21.48 -10.38 -13.44
CA ASP A 43 -22.82 -9.98 -12.93
C ASP A 43 -22.85 -9.96 -11.39
N SER A 44 -23.75 -9.14 -10.85
CA SER A 44 -23.97 -8.74 -9.45
C SER A 44 -24.24 -9.86 -8.43
N VAL A 45 -23.68 -9.76 -7.20
CA VAL A 45 -24.39 -9.76 -5.90
C VAL A 45 -23.43 -9.45 -4.73
N GLN A 46 -23.96 -8.78 -3.69
CA GLN A 46 -23.28 -8.34 -2.46
C GLN A 46 -23.10 -9.47 -1.43
N GLU A 47 -21.88 -9.57 -0.87
CA GLU A 47 -21.49 -9.56 0.56
C GLU A 47 -20.13 -10.29 0.72
N ASP A 48 -19.23 -9.66 1.49
CA ASP A 48 -17.81 -9.99 1.71
C ASP A 48 -16.91 -9.97 0.47
N ALA A 49 -16.60 -8.74 0.04
CA ALA A 49 -15.83 -8.39 -1.14
C ALA A 49 -14.40 -8.98 -1.15
N ILE A 50 -14.28 -10.23 -1.61
CA ILE A 50 -13.09 -10.68 -2.32
C ILE A 50 -13.11 -9.93 -3.66
N ALA A 51 -12.51 -8.75 -3.66
CA ALA A 51 -12.41 -7.87 -4.81
C ALA A 51 -11.84 -8.65 -6.02
N THR A 52 -12.72 -9.09 -6.92
CA THR A 52 -12.37 -9.40 -8.31
C THR A 52 -12.30 -8.09 -9.08
N GLU A 53 -11.53 -7.15 -8.54
CA GLU A 53 -11.23 -5.87 -9.15
C GLU A 53 -10.16 -6.07 -10.21
N ALA A 54 -10.08 -5.15 -11.18
CA ALA A 54 -9.02 -5.11 -12.19
C ALA A 54 -7.64 -4.79 -11.57
N ASP A 55 -7.21 -5.59 -10.62
CA ASP A 55 -5.93 -5.48 -9.93
C ASP A 55 -4.84 -5.98 -10.85
N SER A 56 -3.89 -5.10 -11.14
CA SER A 56 -2.63 -5.54 -11.74
C SER A 56 -1.89 -6.46 -10.77
N VAL A 57 -1.01 -7.32 -11.29
CA VAL A 57 -0.16 -8.22 -10.49
C VAL A 57 0.56 -7.47 -9.36
N LEU A 58 0.96 -6.21 -9.59
CA LEU A 58 1.63 -5.41 -8.57
C LEU A 58 0.68 -4.96 -7.43
N HIS A 59 -0.61 -4.74 -7.70
CA HIS A 59 -1.61 -4.46 -6.66
C HIS A 59 -1.78 -5.66 -5.73
N VAL A 60 -1.93 -6.85 -6.32
CA VAL A 60 -2.10 -8.10 -5.56
C VAL A 60 -0.88 -8.37 -4.68
N VAL A 61 0.33 -8.26 -5.24
CA VAL A 61 1.57 -8.44 -4.47
C VAL A 61 1.70 -7.39 -3.37
N ALA A 62 1.34 -6.14 -3.66
CA ALA A 62 1.39 -5.05 -2.70
C ALA A 62 0.42 -5.23 -1.52
N ALA A 63 -0.77 -5.78 -1.78
CA ALA A 63 -1.77 -6.10 -0.76
C ALA A 63 -1.47 -7.39 0.01
N ALA A 64 -0.89 -8.41 -0.65
CA ALA A 64 -0.73 -9.75 -0.09
C ALA A 64 0.22 -9.83 1.11
N GLY A 65 1.28 -9.01 1.17
CA GLY A 65 2.16 -8.99 2.33
C GLY A 65 3.48 -8.24 2.14
N ASP A 66 4.23 -8.14 3.23
CA ASP A 66 5.52 -7.42 3.30
C ASP A 66 6.72 -8.35 3.60
N GLY A 67 6.52 -9.66 3.46
CA GLY A 67 7.55 -10.68 3.61
C GLY A 67 8.58 -10.67 2.46
N LYS A 68 9.77 -11.23 2.70
CA LYS A 68 10.89 -11.20 1.75
C LYS A 68 10.51 -11.62 0.32
N ARG A 69 9.73 -12.69 0.19
CA ARG A 69 9.27 -13.19 -1.12
C ARG A 69 8.37 -12.20 -1.86
N TYR A 70 7.51 -11.48 -1.15
CA TYR A 70 6.64 -10.47 -1.74
C TYR A 70 7.44 -9.24 -2.18
N LEU A 71 8.41 -8.81 -1.36
CA LEU A 71 9.32 -7.72 -1.72
C LEU A 71 10.14 -8.07 -2.96
N GLU A 72 10.76 -9.25 -3.00
CA GLU A 72 11.49 -9.74 -4.18
C GLU A 72 10.57 -9.83 -5.42
N SER A 73 9.32 -10.26 -5.24
CA SER A 73 8.34 -10.30 -6.33
C SER A 73 8.02 -8.90 -6.85
N ALA A 74 7.82 -7.92 -5.97
CA ALA A 74 7.58 -6.54 -6.34
C ALA A 74 8.78 -5.93 -7.12
N GLU A 75 10.01 -6.25 -6.72
CA GLU A 75 11.23 -5.82 -7.43
C GLU A 75 11.29 -6.40 -8.84
N VAL A 76 11.05 -7.70 -8.99
CA VAL A 76 11.06 -8.38 -10.30
C VAL A 76 9.96 -7.83 -11.21
N ILE A 77 8.77 -7.59 -10.67
CA ILE A 77 7.65 -7.00 -11.41
C ILE A 77 8.02 -5.57 -11.84
N TYR A 78 8.58 -4.76 -10.94
CA TYR A 78 9.02 -3.41 -11.26
C TYR A 78 10.09 -3.39 -12.37
N GLY A 79 11.07 -4.30 -12.30
CA GLY A 79 12.12 -4.43 -13.32
C GLY A 79 11.60 -4.82 -14.69
N LYS A 80 10.49 -5.58 -14.77
CA LYS A 80 9.87 -6.01 -16.03
C LYS A 80 8.81 -5.04 -16.55
N ALA A 81 8.05 -4.41 -15.66
CA ALA A 81 6.85 -3.65 -15.98
C ALA A 81 6.66 -2.46 -15.02
N ARG A 82 7.53 -1.45 -15.15
CA ARG A 82 7.51 -0.23 -14.33
C ARG A 82 6.19 0.53 -14.33
N GLN A 83 5.50 0.52 -15.46
CA GLN A 83 4.22 1.21 -15.64
C GLN A 83 3.16 0.73 -14.65
N LEU A 84 3.29 -0.50 -14.12
CA LEU A 84 2.35 -1.05 -13.15
C LEU A 84 2.38 -0.32 -11.81
N LEU A 85 3.42 0.45 -11.51
CA LEU A 85 3.52 1.20 -10.27
C LEU A 85 2.55 2.40 -10.22
N VAL A 86 2.29 3.01 -11.38
CA VAL A 86 1.34 4.11 -11.53
C VAL A 86 0.00 3.63 -12.12
N ALA A 87 -0.10 2.34 -12.46
CA ALA A 87 -1.36 1.76 -12.90
C ALA A 87 -2.37 1.82 -11.75
N THR A 88 -3.63 2.08 -12.11
CA THR A 88 -4.71 2.15 -11.15
C THR A 88 -5.69 1.02 -11.36
N ASN A 89 -6.25 0.49 -10.27
CA ASN A 89 -7.28 -0.53 -10.33
C ASN A 89 -8.69 0.09 -10.50
N SER A 90 -9.73 -0.72 -10.30
CA SER A 90 -11.12 -0.29 -10.44
C SER A 90 -11.53 0.81 -9.43
N ASN A 91 -10.84 0.95 -8.31
CA ASN A 91 -11.04 2.01 -7.31
C ASN A 91 -10.15 3.23 -7.56
N GLY A 92 -9.34 3.22 -8.62
CA GLY A 92 -8.33 4.25 -8.85
C GLY A 92 -7.12 4.10 -7.93
N ASP A 93 -7.03 3.03 -7.15
CA ASP A 93 -5.91 2.79 -6.25
C ASP A 93 -4.68 2.41 -7.05
N THR A 94 -3.54 2.95 -6.67
CA THR A 94 -2.23 2.44 -7.10
C THR A 94 -1.79 1.29 -6.20
N PRO A 95 -0.75 0.51 -6.57
CA PRO A 95 -0.19 -0.51 -5.67
C PRO A 95 0.23 0.04 -4.31
N LEU A 96 0.64 1.32 -4.27
CA LEU A 96 1.01 1.98 -3.02
C LEU A 96 -0.19 2.19 -2.08
N HIS A 97 -1.37 2.52 -2.63
CA HIS A 97 -2.62 2.58 -1.85
C HIS A 97 -2.96 1.21 -1.27
N CYS A 98 -2.86 0.16 -2.07
CA CYS A 98 -3.13 -1.21 -1.64
C CYS A 98 -2.18 -1.67 -0.53
N ALA A 99 -0.88 -1.39 -0.65
CA ALA A 99 0.11 -1.68 0.38
C ALA A 99 -0.17 -0.91 1.68
N ALA A 100 -0.51 0.38 1.59
CA ALA A 100 -0.83 1.20 2.75
C ALA A 100 -2.11 0.72 3.45
N ARG A 101 -3.16 0.41 2.69
CA ARG A 101 -4.43 -0.12 3.20
C ARG A 101 -4.27 -1.47 3.89
N ALA A 102 -3.43 -2.34 3.33
CA ALA A 102 -3.10 -3.64 3.93
C ALA A 102 -2.14 -3.54 5.13
N GLY A 103 -1.56 -2.35 5.40
CA GLY A 103 -0.59 -2.16 6.48
C GLY A 103 0.80 -2.75 6.19
N ASN A 104 1.10 -3.03 4.92
CA ASN A 104 2.35 -3.64 4.48
C ASN A 104 3.49 -2.60 4.46
N ARG A 105 3.90 -2.14 5.64
CA ARG A 105 4.87 -1.05 5.82
C ARG A 105 6.18 -1.27 5.05
N LYS A 106 6.76 -2.49 5.07
CA LYS A 106 8.01 -2.74 4.33
C LYS A 106 7.79 -2.69 2.82
N MET A 107 6.62 -3.10 2.35
CA MET A 107 6.25 -2.99 0.94
C MET A 107 6.11 -1.53 0.52
N VAL A 108 5.44 -0.69 1.32
CA VAL A 108 5.34 0.75 1.07
C VAL A 108 6.72 1.39 0.94
N ALA A 109 7.61 1.13 1.90
CA ALA A 109 8.98 1.63 1.84
C ALA A 109 9.72 1.14 0.58
N ARG A 110 9.60 -0.16 0.27
CA ARG A 110 10.29 -0.75 -0.86
C ARG A 110 9.81 -0.23 -2.22
N LEU A 111 8.50 -0.05 -2.40
CA LEU A 111 7.94 0.50 -3.63
C LEU A 111 8.42 1.94 -3.87
N ILE A 112 8.55 2.75 -2.80
CA ILE A 112 9.07 4.12 -2.91
C ILE A 112 10.57 4.11 -3.21
N GLU A 113 11.36 3.29 -2.50
CA GLU A 113 12.80 3.13 -2.73
C GLU A 113 13.10 2.67 -4.16
N LEU A 114 12.31 1.74 -4.71
CA LEU A 114 12.50 1.24 -6.08
C LEU A 114 12.40 2.33 -7.14
N VAL A 115 11.58 3.36 -6.91
CA VAL A 115 11.47 4.52 -7.81
C VAL A 115 12.57 5.52 -7.56
N ALA A 116 12.87 5.80 -6.29
CA ALA A 116 13.87 6.78 -5.89
C ALA A 116 15.28 6.37 -6.36
N ASP A 117 15.63 5.09 -6.21
CA ASP A 117 16.94 4.53 -6.57
C ASP A 117 17.06 4.21 -8.07
N ASP A 118 16.01 4.45 -8.85
CA ASP A 118 15.97 4.12 -10.26
C ASP A 118 16.82 5.06 -11.12
N LYS A 119 18.10 4.73 -11.24
CA LYS A 119 19.09 5.51 -12.02
C LYS A 119 18.76 5.64 -13.51
N SER A 120 17.85 4.80 -14.03
CA SER A 120 17.48 4.85 -15.45
C SER A 120 16.36 5.84 -15.74
N ILE A 121 15.69 6.35 -14.70
CA ILE A 121 14.70 7.42 -14.80
C ILE A 121 15.38 8.68 -14.24
N GLY A 122 15.58 9.70 -15.07
CA GLY A 122 16.03 10.99 -14.57
C GLY A 122 15.01 11.53 -13.56
N GLY A 123 15.47 11.90 -12.36
CA GLY A 123 14.58 12.45 -11.31
C GLY A 123 13.77 11.41 -10.54
N GLY A 124 14.35 10.24 -10.21
CA GLY A 124 13.67 9.18 -9.43
C GLY A 124 12.96 9.67 -8.16
N GLU A 125 13.58 10.57 -7.39
CA GLU A 125 12.95 11.17 -6.20
C GLU A 125 11.72 12.03 -6.53
N GLU A 126 11.73 12.74 -7.66
CA GLU A 126 10.58 13.53 -8.12
C GLU A 126 9.43 12.63 -8.51
N LYS A 127 9.72 11.54 -9.24
CA LYS A 127 8.72 10.55 -9.61
C LYS A 127 8.15 9.79 -8.41
N ALA A 128 8.99 9.51 -7.41
CA ALA A 128 8.53 8.95 -6.14
C ALA A 128 7.57 9.90 -5.42
N ARG A 129 7.86 11.21 -5.43
CA ARG A 129 6.97 12.24 -4.89
C ARG A 129 5.66 12.34 -5.68
N GLU A 130 5.70 12.30 -7.00
CA GLU A 130 4.50 12.27 -7.84
C GLU A 130 3.63 11.04 -7.52
N LEU A 131 4.25 9.86 -7.36
CA LEU A 131 3.56 8.63 -6.97
C LEU A 131 2.86 8.78 -5.61
N LEU A 132 3.51 9.38 -4.62
CA LEU A 132 2.91 9.64 -3.30
C LEU A 132 1.69 10.56 -3.39
N LYS A 133 1.70 11.53 -4.31
CA LYS A 133 0.62 12.50 -4.52
C LYS A 133 -0.54 11.97 -5.37
N MET A 134 -0.40 10.80 -5.99
CA MET A 134 -1.50 10.20 -6.76
C MET A 134 -2.71 9.97 -5.85
N GLN A 135 -3.88 10.35 -6.35
CA GLN A 135 -5.15 10.20 -5.65
C GLN A 135 -6.00 9.13 -6.30
N ASN A 136 -6.65 8.29 -5.49
CA ASN A 136 -7.62 7.31 -5.95
C ASN A 136 -8.98 7.97 -6.30
N LYS A 137 -10.01 7.18 -6.63
CA LYS A 137 -11.32 7.73 -6.99
C LYS A 137 -11.98 8.54 -5.87
N ARG A 138 -11.59 8.33 -4.60
CA ARG A 138 -12.05 9.08 -3.43
C ARG A 138 -11.24 10.38 -3.21
N GLY A 139 -10.24 10.66 -4.05
CA GLY A 139 -9.32 11.77 -3.83
C GLY A 139 -8.28 11.47 -2.75
N GLU A 140 -8.23 10.25 -2.23
CA GLU A 140 -7.30 9.91 -1.17
C GLU A 140 -5.95 9.51 -1.74
N THR A 141 -4.89 9.93 -1.06
CA THR A 141 -3.52 9.49 -1.32
C THR A 141 -3.17 8.26 -0.46
N ALA A 142 -2.04 7.60 -0.75
CA ALA A 142 -1.55 6.51 0.10
C ALA A 142 -1.32 6.91 1.57
N LEU A 143 -1.09 8.21 1.84
CA LEU A 143 -1.02 8.72 3.21
C LEU A 143 -2.36 8.60 3.95
N HIS A 144 -3.49 8.85 3.30
CA HIS A 144 -4.82 8.69 3.91
C HIS A 144 -5.06 7.24 4.31
N GLU A 145 -4.72 6.29 3.44
CA GLU A 145 -4.81 4.85 3.74
C GLU A 145 -3.88 4.46 4.90
N ALA A 146 -2.66 5.01 4.94
CA ALA A 146 -1.74 4.76 6.04
C ALA A 146 -2.23 5.33 7.39
N VAL A 147 -2.84 6.51 7.37
CA VAL A 147 -3.50 7.11 8.55
C VAL A 147 -4.68 6.27 8.98
N ARG A 148 -5.51 5.79 8.04
CA ARG A 148 -6.67 4.92 8.32
C ARG A 148 -6.27 3.59 8.94
N PHE A 149 -5.16 3.02 8.50
CA PHE A 149 -4.59 1.82 9.10
C PHE A 149 -4.06 2.05 10.52
N GLY A 150 -3.58 3.27 10.82
CA GLY A 150 -3.13 3.66 12.16
C GLY A 150 -1.66 3.32 12.48
N ASP A 151 -0.85 2.90 11.50
CA ASP A 151 0.57 2.61 11.72
C ASP A 151 1.42 3.89 11.63
N THR A 152 1.75 4.43 12.79
CA THR A 152 2.65 5.58 12.94
C THR A 152 3.98 5.40 12.21
N LYS A 153 4.56 4.19 12.19
CA LYS A 153 5.87 3.94 11.54
C LYS A 153 5.74 4.01 10.02
N MET A 154 4.62 3.54 9.47
CA MET A 154 4.34 3.65 8.05
C MET A 154 4.12 5.11 7.64
N VAL A 155 3.35 5.87 8.43
CA VAL A 155 3.18 7.32 8.21
C VAL A 155 4.54 8.04 8.23
N LYS A 156 5.39 7.76 9.22
CA LYS A 156 6.75 8.34 9.30
C LYS A 156 7.59 8.00 8.05
N ALA A 157 7.50 6.77 7.55
CA ALA A 157 8.22 6.35 6.35
C ALA A 157 7.77 7.10 5.10
N ILE A 158 6.45 7.29 4.93
CA ILE A 158 5.86 8.06 3.82
C ILE A 158 6.28 9.55 3.93
N LEU A 159 6.13 10.16 5.10
CA LEU A 159 6.47 11.58 5.31
C LEU A 159 7.96 11.86 5.10
N LYS A 160 8.85 10.93 5.46
CA LYS A 160 10.29 11.09 5.21
C LYS A 160 10.62 11.28 3.72
N MET A 161 9.76 10.77 2.83
CA MET A 161 9.93 10.86 1.38
C MET A 161 9.19 12.07 0.77
N ASP A 162 8.31 12.72 1.54
CA ASP A 162 7.60 13.96 1.19
C ASP A 162 8.44 15.20 1.48
N THR A 163 9.56 15.37 0.77
CA THR A 163 10.54 16.44 1.05
C THR A 163 10.00 17.86 0.84
N ASP A 164 8.99 18.03 0.00
CA ASP A 164 8.32 19.31 -0.27
C ASP A 164 7.12 19.59 0.64
N LYS A 165 6.80 18.67 1.55
CA LYS A 165 5.75 18.80 2.59
C LYS A 165 4.35 19.06 2.04
N GLN A 166 4.11 18.68 0.79
CA GLN A 166 2.81 18.93 0.14
C GLN A 166 1.85 17.78 0.38
N LEU A 167 2.34 16.55 0.58
CA LEU A 167 1.48 15.37 0.66
C LEU A 167 0.44 15.46 1.77
N ALA A 168 0.84 15.99 2.93
CA ALA A 168 -0.04 16.13 4.09
C ALA A 168 -1.05 17.29 3.97
N ARG A 169 -0.94 18.14 2.94
CA ARG A 169 -1.89 19.22 2.62
C ARG A 169 -2.97 18.82 1.62
N LEU A 170 -2.82 17.66 0.97
CA LEU A 170 -3.77 17.20 -0.03
C LEU A 170 -5.01 16.63 0.67
N ASP A 171 -6.16 17.24 0.40
CA ASP A 171 -7.44 16.79 0.92
C ASP A 171 -8.09 15.79 -0.04
N ALA A 172 -8.85 14.85 0.51
CA ALA A 172 -9.71 13.96 -0.26
C ALA A 172 -10.87 14.73 -0.93
N LYS A 173 -11.60 14.07 -1.85
CA LYS A 173 -12.69 14.73 -2.61
C LYS A 173 -13.82 15.25 -1.74
N ASP A 174 -14.04 14.64 -0.58
CA ASP A 174 -15.04 15.06 0.40
C ASP A 174 -14.53 16.18 1.32
N GLY A 175 -13.30 16.67 1.13
CA GLY A 175 -12.64 17.64 2.00
C GLY A 175 -11.98 17.02 3.22
N THR A 176 -11.84 15.70 3.31
CA THR A 176 -11.13 15.06 4.42
C THR A 176 -9.63 15.29 4.30
N SER A 177 -9.03 16.03 5.23
CA SER A 177 -7.57 16.12 5.33
C SER A 177 -6.95 14.92 6.07
N PRO A 178 -5.66 14.61 5.85
CA PRO A 178 -4.95 13.57 6.61
C PRO A 178 -4.96 13.83 8.13
N LEU A 179 -4.88 15.09 8.55
CA LEU A 179 -4.91 15.48 9.96
C LEU A 179 -6.32 15.31 10.54
N TYR A 180 -7.36 15.72 9.82
CA TYR A 180 -8.75 15.48 10.21
C TYR A 180 -8.99 13.97 10.40
N LEU A 181 -8.54 13.15 9.45
CA LEU A 181 -8.71 11.70 9.52
C LEU A 181 -8.01 11.11 10.75
N ALA A 182 -6.77 11.54 11.05
CA ALA A 182 -6.05 11.11 12.25
C ALA A 182 -6.80 11.50 13.54
N CYS A 183 -7.35 12.71 13.60
CA CYS A 183 -8.13 13.18 14.74
C CYS A 183 -9.46 12.43 14.90
N SER A 184 -10.19 12.21 13.81
CA SER A 184 -11.45 11.46 13.79
C SER A 184 -11.27 10.03 14.27
N LEU A 185 -10.14 9.39 13.91
CA LEU A 185 -9.82 8.02 14.33
C LEU A 185 -9.20 7.94 15.73
N GLY A 186 -8.79 9.07 16.31
CA GLY A 186 -8.14 9.11 17.64
C GLY A 186 -6.64 8.82 17.61
N HIS A 187 -5.99 8.90 16.46
CA HIS A 187 -4.57 8.58 16.30
C HIS A 187 -3.68 9.77 16.68
N ARG A 188 -3.60 10.08 17.99
CA ARG A 188 -2.83 11.22 18.52
C ARG A 188 -1.38 11.28 18.03
N GLU A 189 -0.66 10.16 18.06
CA GLU A 189 0.74 10.14 17.62
C GLU A 189 0.87 10.42 16.12
N ILE A 190 -0.08 9.97 15.29
CA ILE A 190 -0.11 10.28 13.86
C ILE A 190 -0.41 11.76 13.64
N ALA A 191 -1.43 12.31 14.32
CA ALA A 191 -1.77 13.73 14.25
C ALA A 191 -0.59 14.63 14.63
N ARG A 192 0.10 14.28 15.73
CA ARG A 192 1.34 14.95 16.15
C ARG A 192 2.42 14.89 15.07
N LYS A 193 2.64 13.73 14.46
CA LYS A 193 3.69 13.57 13.44
C LYS A 193 3.40 14.30 12.14
N LEU A 194 2.13 14.38 11.74
CA LEU A 194 1.71 15.23 10.64
C LEU A 194 2.03 16.70 10.97
N HIS A 195 1.60 17.18 12.13
CA HIS A 195 1.81 18.58 12.55
C HIS A 195 3.30 18.97 12.74
N GLU A 196 4.12 18.06 13.25
CA GLU A 196 5.58 18.26 13.32
C GLU A 196 6.23 18.29 11.93
N HIS A 197 5.68 17.55 10.97
CA HIS A 197 6.19 17.50 9.61
C HIS A 197 5.94 18.82 8.86
N ASP A 198 4.72 19.35 8.98
CA ASP A 198 4.32 20.60 8.37
C ASP A 198 3.34 21.39 9.26
N LYS A 199 3.57 22.69 9.39
CA LYS A 199 2.69 23.60 10.13
C LYS A 199 1.58 24.20 9.28
N MET A 200 1.64 24.07 7.94
CA MET A 200 0.63 24.60 7.00
C MET A 200 -0.39 23.55 6.55
N LEU A 201 -0.73 22.60 7.42
CA LEU A 201 -1.65 21.52 7.09
C LEU A 201 -3.08 22.02 6.95
N SER A 202 -3.85 21.29 6.13
CA SER A 202 -5.30 21.43 6.12
C SER A 202 -5.90 20.76 7.36
N TYR A 203 -6.79 21.46 8.05
CA TYR A 203 -7.57 20.93 9.17
C TYR A 203 -8.98 20.56 8.75
N SER A 204 -9.28 20.67 7.45
CA SER A 204 -10.63 20.55 6.92
C SER A 204 -11.11 19.10 6.94
N GLY A 205 -12.42 18.96 7.11
CA GLY A 205 -13.13 17.71 7.07
C GLY A 205 -14.42 17.85 6.27
N PRO A 206 -15.12 16.73 6.07
CA PRO A 206 -16.36 16.70 5.31
C PRO A 206 -17.43 17.58 5.97
N HIS A 207 -18.33 18.11 5.15
CA HIS A 207 -19.44 18.96 5.59
C HIS A 207 -19.02 20.24 6.34
N GLY A 208 -17.82 20.77 6.07
CA GLY A 208 -17.31 21.98 6.72
C GLY A 208 -16.85 21.77 8.16
N GLN A 209 -16.70 20.50 8.59
CA GLN A 209 -16.10 20.18 9.88
C GLN A 209 -14.60 20.45 9.85
N ASN A 210 -13.99 20.58 11.03
CA ASN A 210 -12.54 20.65 11.16
C ASN A 210 -12.04 19.56 12.13
N ALA A 211 -10.72 19.38 12.22
CA ALA A 211 -10.11 18.35 13.04
C ALA A 211 -10.50 18.45 14.54
N LEU A 212 -10.82 19.64 15.04
CA LEU A 212 -11.31 19.84 16.40
C LEU A 212 -12.74 19.30 16.57
N HIS A 213 -13.63 19.58 15.61
CA HIS A 213 -14.97 18.97 15.59
C HIS A 213 -14.86 17.45 15.63
N ALA A 214 -13.97 16.85 14.83
CA ALA A 214 -13.76 15.40 14.82
C ALA A 214 -13.29 14.85 16.18
N ALA A 215 -12.37 15.54 16.85
CA ALA A 215 -11.87 15.12 18.16
C ALA A 215 -12.95 15.17 19.25
N VAL A 216 -13.82 16.20 19.23
CA VAL A 216 -14.95 16.34 20.16
C VAL A 216 -16.03 15.31 19.88
N LEU A 217 -16.46 15.17 18.62
CA LEU A 217 -17.59 14.30 18.24
C LEU A 217 -17.30 12.81 18.48
N ASN A 218 -16.05 12.40 18.33
CA ASN A 218 -15.65 11.00 18.48
C ASN A 218 -15.08 10.67 19.88
N ASP A 219 -15.28 11.57 20.86
CA ASP A 219 -14.79 11.47 22.24
C ASP A 219 -13.30 11.08 22.33
N LYS A 220 -12.47 11.73 21.51
CA LYS A 220 -11.03 11.45 21.43
C LYS A 220 -10.29 12.34 22.41
N SER A 221 -10.47 12.08 23.70
CA SER A 221 -9.95 12.90 24.80
C SER A 221 -8.43 13.12 24.69
N GLU A 222 -7.65 12.10 24.28
CA GLU A 222 -6.21 12.25 24.04
C GLU A 222 -5.87 13.24 22.92
N VAL A 223 -6.58 13.17 21.79
CA VAL A 223 -6.36 14.07 20.66
C VAL A 223 -6.81 15.49 21.03
N LEU A 224 -7.93 15.62 21.74
CA LEU A 224 -8.46 16.89 22.18
C LEU A 224 -7.52 17.59 23.18
N LEU A 225 -6.94 16.84 24.13
CA LEU A 225 -5.93 17.36 25.04
C LEU A 225 -4.69 17.83 24.28
N TRP A 226 -4.21 17.05 23.32
CA TRP A 226 -3.08 17.45 22.49
C TRP A 226 -3.40 18.69 21.63
N LEU A 227 -4.59 18.75 21.03
CA LEU A 227 -5.06 19.93 20.30
C LEU A 227 -5.16 21.14 21.20
N HIS A 228 -5.63 21.00 22.44
CA HIS A 228 -5.69 22.09 23.42
C HIS A 228 -4.29 22.58 23.85
N GLU A 229 -3.35 21.67 24.08
CA GLU A 229 -1.94 22.00 24.35
C GLU A 229 -1.30 22.74 23.18
N THR A 230 -1.65 22.37 21.95
CA THR A 230 -1.17 23.02 20.73
C THR A 230 -2.02 24.24 20.32
N SER A 231 -3.19 24.47 20.93
CA SER A 231 -4.14 25.55 20.60
C SER A 231 -3.60 26.96 20.83
N TYR A 232 -2.54 27.13 21.64
CA TYR A 232 -1.84 28.42 21.72
C TYR A 232 -1.14 28.80 20.39
N GLU A 233 -0.93 27.86 19.46
CA GLU A 233 -0.46 28.11 18.08
C GLU A 233 -1.57 27.97 17.00
N ILE A 234 -2.67 27.24 17.25
CA ILE A 234 -3.62 26.81 16.19
C ILE A 234 -4.92 27.64 16.15
N ALA A 235 -5.23 28.47 17.16
CA ALA A 235 -6.53 29.15 17.31
C ALA A 235 -6.85 30.30 16.31
N TYR A 236 -6.00 30.57 15.30
CA TYR A 236 -6.14 31.74 14.41
C TYR A 236 -6.21 31.41 12.91
N VAL A 237 -6.66 30.21 12.52
CA VAL A 237 -6.92 29.87 11.11
C VAL A 237 -8.34 29.35 10.92
#